data_AF-V2ZJK3-F1
#
_entry.id   AF-V2ZJK3-F1
#
_cell.length_a   1.000
_cell.length_b   1.000
_cell.length_c   1.000
_cell.angle_alpha   90.00
_cell.angle_beta   90.00
_cell.angle_gamma   90.00
#
_symmetry.space_group_name_H-M   'P 1'
#
loop_
_entity.id
_entity.type
_entity.pdbx_description
1 polymer ?
#
loop_
_entity_poly.entity_id
_entity_poly.type
_entity_poly.pdbx_seq_one_letter_code
_entity_poly.pdbx_strand_id
1 'polypeptide(L)'
;MRKKALSLALALAMCLGLMAVPASAASATIKEIVSPETYQGFYDGISWNVPEFNDGIAWLGYRVIGGGYIGSYGAIDTNGSIVIEPDTYSAVGSFSDGVAWTRANDKWYAVDTNGNELFSLDAKEVHVDLATGFHNGLARVESLPERQVGFVDKSGKMVVPFDQKNKAPSSFYDGLSVAYDPANAYYGYMDKTGKMVIPYQFSDAKDFDNGVAPVKLGNRQTVIDTTGKELLPQEYNYDRILSSELILARGTDGYAFFNRAGQMVSGGYSKIEGGYSDGMTAVVKDGKLGFVNERGELAVPCQFYAHNNNLNFILFRDGFSMVRTDGNNPTLNIIDKSGRVTGTADHLLGHAGNGCFTIESRESGRARYGLKDYTGKEIVPCKYAAIGDFSGGVAPVKNFENKLGFVDTDGTEIVPCQFSEVRYSNEPGIFLVKGEKGFSIWKSSGWTAPAIPTTPTEPTTPTTPSGTATANPTNDKLTSDGVLQNPTVYKIGDSNYFKIRDLAAILNGTEKQFSVGYDNEKKSVTATTGQGYTKLDGDLAGPPAGQEKAEASSDAIYVNGQKVEAEVYKIGGNNYFKLRDLGKALNFYVGWSQEQGMFIDTSKPYSE
;
A
#
# COMPACT_ATOMS: atom_id res chain seq x y z
N MET A 1 38.29 17.04 -12.84
CA MET A 1 37.48 16.09 -13.64
C MET A 1 37.08 14.83 -12.86
N ARG A 2 37.96 14.16 -12.11
CA ARG A 2 37.60 12.96 -11.30
C ARG A 2 36.52 13.19 -10.22
N LYS A 3 36.47 14.35 -9.56
CA LYS A 3 35.43 14.67 -8.56
C LYS A 3 34.03 14.93 -9.16
N LYS A 4 33.95 15.47 -10.39
CA LYS A 4 32.67 15.70 -11.10
C LYS A 4 32.10 14.42 -11.73
N ALA A 5 32.97 13.46 -12.11
CA ALA A 5 32.53 12.15 -12.58
C ALA A 5 31.97 11.28 -11.45
N LEU A 6 32.55 11.36 -10.24
CA LEU A 6 32.04 10.66 -9.07
C LEU A 6 30.68 11.21 -8.59
N SER A 7 30.48 12.53 -8.64
CA SER A 7 29.19 13.14 -8.30
C SER A 7 28.11 12.84 -9.33
N LEU A 8 28.49 12.73 -10.61
CA LEU A 8 27.54 12.39 -11.69
C LEU A 8 27.16 10.90 -11.65
N ALA A 9 28.08 9.99 -11.34
CA ALA A 9 27.78 8.56 -11.16
C ALA A 9 26.95 8.29 -9.90
N LEU A 10 27.18 9.05 -8.81
CA LEU A 10 26.38 8.98 -7.59
C LEU A 10 24.97 9.57 -7.80
N ALA A 11 24.85 10.66 -8.56
CA ALA A 11 23.57 11.23 -8.95
C ALA A 11 22.80 10.31 -9.91
N LEU A 12 23.45 9.67 -10.89
CA LEU A 12 22.80 8.74 -11.82
C LEU A 12 22.27 7.48 -11.11
N ALA A 13 22.98 6.98 -10.09
CA ALA A 13 22.52 5.87 -9.26
C ALA A 13 21.32 6.26 -8.38
N MET A 14 21.21 7.53 -7.98
CA MET A 14 20.07 8.05 -7.22
C MET A 14 18.86 8.34 -8.13
N CYS A 15 19.07 8.76 -9.39
CA CYS A 15 18.01 8.99 -10.38
C CYS A 15 17.31 7.71 -10.86
N LEU A 16 17.88 6.53 -10.63
CA LEU A 16 17.30 5.23 -11.02
C LEU A 16 16.52 4.53 -9.89
N GLY A 17 16.36 5.14 -8.71
CA GLY A 17 15.73 4.47 -7.55
C GLY A 17 16.56 3.31 -6.98
N LEU A 18 17.88 3.30 -7.25
CA LEU A 18 18.76 2.14 -7.03
C LEU A 18 19.54 2.16 -5.72
N MET A 19 19.23 3.05 -4.77
CA MET A 19 19.72 2.92 -3.41
C MET A 19 18.56 2.98 -2.44
N ALA A 20 18.07 1.80 -2.06
CA ALA A 20 17.48 1.66 -0.73
C ALA A 20 18.60 1.99 0.26
N VAL A 21 18.54 3.17 0.88
CA VAL A 21 19.29 3.39 2.11
C VAL A 21 18.53 2.56 3.14
N PRO A 22 19.13 1.48 3.68
CA PRO A 22 18.45 0.69 4.70
C PRO A 22 18.12 1.61 5.87
N ALA A 23 16.99 1.35 6.50
CA ALA A 23 16.56 2.09 7.68
C ALA A 23 17.70 2.08 8.72
N SER A 24 18.34 3.25 8.85
CA SER A 24 19.18 3.58 9.98
C SER A 24 18.25 3.85 11.15
N ALA A 25 17.81 2.79 11.83
CA ALA A 25 17.18 2.94 13.13
C ALA A 25 18.28 3.17 14.17
N ALA A 26 18.65 4.43 14.35
CA ALA A 26 19.27 4.79 15.60
C ALA A 26 18.22 4.57 16.70
N SER A 27 18.49 3.69 17.67
CA SER A 27 17.73 3.52 18.93
C SER A 27 16.30 2.96 18.84
N ALA A 28 16.10 1.79 18.23
CA ALA A 28 14.85 1.06 18.41
C ALA A 28 14.69 0.61 19.87
N THR A 29 13.51 0.80 20.45
CA THR A 29 13.15 0.33 21.80
C THR A 29 11.95 -0.61 21.72
N ILE A 30 11.70 -1.39 22.77
CA ILE A 30 10.52 -2.24 22.89
C ILE A 30 9.96 -2.17 24.31
N LYS A 31 8.63 -2.09 24.44
CA LYS A 31 7.94 -2.03 25.74
C LYS A 31 6.65 -2.82 25.74
N GLU A 32 6.22 -3.23 26.93
CA GLU A 32 4.88 -3.78 27.16
C GLU A 32 3.81 -2.71 26.90
N ILE A 33 2.77 -3.07 26.14
CA ILE A 33 1.60 -2.22 25.85
C ILE A 33 0.29 -2.82 26.38
N VAL A 34 0.23 -4.13 26.57
CA VAL A 34 -0.88 -4.82 27.28
C VAL A 34 -0.28 -5.77 28.30
N SER A 35 -0.58 -5.57 29.58
CA SER A 35 -0.01 -6.38 30.66
C SER A 35 -0.62 -7.79 30.69
N PRO A 36 0.01 -8.75 31.39
CA PRO A 36 -0.54 -10.09 31.52
C PRO A 36 -1.92 -10.15 32.17
N GLU A 37 -2.19 -9.29 33.14
CA GLU A 37 -3.48 -9.22 33.82
C GLU A 37 -4.57 -8.69 32.89
N THR A 38 -4.30 -7.62 32.13
CA THR A 38 -5.23 -7.10 31.12
C THR A 38 -5.47 -8.14 30.03
N TYR A 39 -4.41 -8.76 29.51
CA TYR A 39 -4.53 -9.79 28.48
C TYR A 39 -5.38 -10.97 28.97
N GLN A 40 -5.15 -11.47 30.18
CA GLN A 40 -5.99 -12.51 30.79
C GLN A 40 -7.45 -12.08 30.93
N GLY A 41 -7.74 -10.81 31.16
CA GLY A 41 -9.11 -10.27 31.17
C GLY A 41 -9.85 -10.44 29.84
N PHE A 42 -9.15 -10.61 28.71
CA PHE A 42 -9.76 -10.94 27.42
C PHE A 42 -9.81 -12.46 27.14
N TYR A 43 -9.19 -13.30 27.98
CA TYR A 43 -9.02 -14.74 27.73
C TYR A 43 -9.14 -15.62 28.98
N ASP A 44 -10.18 -16.45 29.03
CA ASP A 44 -10.39 -17.47 30.07
C ASP A 44 -9.62 -18.80 29.84
N GLY A 45 -8.47 -18.75 29.15
CA GLY A 45 -7.47 -19.83 29.19
C GLY A 45 -7.54 -20.94 28.12
N ILE A 46 -8.27 -20.76 27.00
CA ILE A 46 -8.44 -21.82 25.98
C ILE A 46 -7.98 -21.42 24.55
N SER A 47 -7.53 -20.18 24.31
CA SER A 47 -6.88 -19.81 23.02
C SER A 47 -5.69 -18.89 23.23
N TRP A 48 -4.65 -19.11 22.44
CA TRP A 48 -3.35 -18.43 22.49
C TRP A 48 -3.04 -17.73 21.17
N ASN A 49 -4.06 -17.30 20.43
CA ASN A 49 -3.87 -16.71 19.11
C ASN A 49 -3.12 -15.39 19.23
N VAL A 50 -2.22 -15.15 18.29
CA VAL A 50 -1.55 -13.85 18.19
C VAL A 50 -2.59 -12.82 17.73
N PRO A 51 -2.64 -11.62 18.33
CA PRO A 51 -3.53 -10.56 17.85
C PRO A 51 -3.28 -10.28 16.36
N GLU A 52 -4.34 -10.39 15.56
CA GLU A 52 -4.33 -10.00 14.15
C GLU A 52 -5.01 -8.64 14.03
N PHE A 53 -4.23 -7.61 13.72
CA PHE A 53 -4.78 -6.27 13.54
C PHE A 53 -5.24 -6.11 12.09
N ASN A 54 -6.48 -5.69 11.91
CA ASN A 54 -7.02 -5.28 10.62
C ASN A 54 -7.53 -3.85 10.81
N ASP A 55 -7.19 -2.94 9.89
CA ASP A 55 -7.42 -1.50 10.03
C ASP A 55 -6.93 -0.92 11.39
N GLY A 56 -5.81 -1.48 11.90
CA GLY A 56 -5.19 -1.05 13.16
C GLY A 56 -5.87 -1.57 14.44
N ILE A 57 -6.89 -2.43 14.32
CA ILE A 57 -7.64 -2.99 15.45
C ILE A 57 -7.56 -4.52 15.47
N ALA A 58 -7.29 -5.10 16.64
CA ALA A 58 -7.29 -6.55 16.83
C ALA A 58 -8.41 -6.98 17.78
N TRP A 59 -9.17 -7.99 17.35
CA TRP A 59 -10.14 -8.67 18.22
C TRP A 59 -9.42 -9.64 19.16
N LEU A 60 -9.80 -9.59 20.43
CA LEU A 60 -9.39 -10.51 21.48
C LEU A 60 -10.65 -11.17 22.09
N GLY A 61 -10.60 -12.47 22.39
CA GLY A 61 -11.76 -13.25 22.84
C GLY A 61 -11.90 -14.61 22.15
N TYR A 62 -12.80 -15.48 22.63
CA TYR A 62 -12.80 -16.92 22.30
C TYR A 62 -14.00 -17.43 21.48
N ARG A 63 -13.86 -18.54 20.71
CA ARG A 63 -14.97 -19.42 20.21
C ARG A 63 -14.54 -20.90 20.21
N VAL A 64 -15.43 -21.80 20.65
CA VAL A 64 -15.49 -23.22 20.20
C VAL A 64 -16.92 -23.61 19.83
N ILE A 65 -17.08 -24.30 18.69
CA ILE A 65 -18.32 -24.98 18.30
C ILE A 65 -18.09 -26.49 18.26
N GLY A 66 -19.00 -27.22 18.92
CA GLY A 66 -18.95 -28.68 19.08
C GLY A 66 -19.20 -29.18 20.50
N GLY A 67 -19.64 -28.32 21.43
CA GLY A 67 -19.96 -28.74 22.81
C GLY A 67 -20.24 -27.64 23.81
N GLY A 68 -19.85 -26.38 23.50
CA GLY A 68 -20.45 -25.15 24.04
C GLY A 68 -19.52 -24.25 24.85
N TYR A 69 -19.27 -23.04 24.33
CA TYR A 69 -19.15 -21.75 25.04
C TYR A 69 -19.43 -20.62 24.02
N ILE A 70 -20.24 -19.62 24.40
CA ILE A 70 -20.56 -18.44 23.56
C ILE A 70 -19.47 -17.42 23.84
N GLY A 71 -18.57 -17.25 22.87
CA GLY A 71 -17.55 -16.23 22.91
C GLY A 71 -18.13 -14.85 23.10
N SER A 72 -17.55 -14.05 23.97
CA SER A 72 -17.81 -12.63 23.95
C SER A 72 -16.48 -11.89 23.80
N TYR A 73 -16.44 -10.92 22.87
CA TYR A 73 -15.21 -10.33 22.33
C TYR A 73 -15.02 -8.90 22.80
N GLY A 74 -13.75 -8.50 22.89
CA GLY A 74 -13.33 -7.11 22.95
C GLY A 74 -12.24 -6.83 21.92
N ALA A 75 -11.82 -5.57 21.80
CA ALA A 75 -10.85 -5.14 20.80
C ALA A 75 -9.85 -4.15 21.37
N ILE A 76 -8.62 -4.21 20.86
CA ILE A 76 -7.55 -3.27 21.18
C ILE A 76 -7.00 -2.61 19.91
N ASP A 77 -6.52 -1.39 20.02
CA ASP A 77 -5.75 -0.72 18.98
C ASP A 77 -4.28 -1.16 18.99
N THR A 78 -3.50 -0.72 18.00
CA THR A 78 -2.05 -1.00 17.93
C THR A 78 -1.25 -0.43 19.11
N ASN A 79 -1.81 0.43 19.96
CA ASN A 79 -1.15 0.95 21.16
C ASN A 79 -1.53 0.16 22.42
N GLY A 80 -2.36 -0.86 22.30
CA GLY A 80 -2.86 -1.66 23.42
C GLY A 80 -4.00 -1.00 24.18
N SER A 81 -4.57 0.10 23.66
CA SER A 81 -5.77 0.71 24.23
C SER A 81 -6.99 -0.11 23.90
N ILE A 82 -7.84 -0.34 24.90
CA ILE A 82 -9.12 -1.02 24.73
C ILE A 82 -10.04 -0.10 23.94
N VAL A 83 -10.47 -0.55 22.78
CA VAL A 83 -11.43 0.14 21.89
C VAL A 83 -12.84 -0.39 22.12
N ILE A 84 -12.95 -1.70 22.33
CA ILE A 84 -14.21 -2.38 22.65
C ILE A 84 -13.93 -3.23 23.87
N GLU A 85 -14.69 -3.02 24.94
CA GLU A 85 -14.55 -3.79 26.17
C GLU A 85 -14.80 -5.28 25.90
N PRO A 86 -14.12 -6.19 26.63
CA PRO A 86 -14.43 -7.60 26.56
C PRO A 86 -15.90 -7.82 26.94
N ASP A 87 -16.42 -8.94 26.48
CA ASP A 87 -17.80 -9.34 26.68
C ASP A 87 -18.89 -8.50 26.00
N THR A 88 -18.55 -7.61 25.06
CA THR A 88 -19.52 -6.74 24.36
C THR A 88 -20.35 -7.49 23.30
N TYR A 89 -19.70 -8.30 22.45
CA TYR A 89 -20.36 -8.96 21.31
C TYR A 89 -20.13 -10.47 21.29
N SER A 90 -21.16 -11.23 20.93
CA SER A 90 -21.17 -12.71 20.86
C SER A 90 -20.46 -13.30 19.63
N ALA A 91 -20.25 -12.49 18.58
CA ALA A 91 -19.54 -12.87 17.37
C ALA A 91 -19.01 -11.61 16.67
N VAL A 92 -17.87 -11.72 16.00
CA VAL A 92 -17.19 -10.61 15.33
C VAL A 92 -16.59 -11.07 14.00
N GLY A 93 -16.62 -10.21 12.99
CA GLY A 93 -15.90 -10.34 11.73
C GLY A 93 -14.67 -9.43 11.73
N SER A 94 -13.72 -9.64 10.81
CA SER A 94 -12.57 -8.76 10.69
C SER A 94 -12.99 -7.32 10.35
N PHE A 95 -12.22 -6.34 10.85
CA PHE A 95 -12.31 -4.99 10.32
C PHE A 95 -11.89 -4.98 8.85
N SER A 96 -12.66 -4.28 8.03
CA SER A 96 -12.42 -4.08 6.60
C SER A 96 -13.08 -2.76 6.20
N ASP A 97 -12.41 -1.95 5.39
CA ASP A 97 -12.83 -0.58 5.11
C ASP A 97 -13.13 0.23 6.40
N GLY A 98 -12.45 -0.07 7.52
CA GLY A 98 -12.65 0.57 8.82
C GLY A 98 -13.95 0.21 9.54
N VAL A 99 -14.63 -0.87 9.13
CA VAL A 99 -15.87 -1.36 9.75
C VAL A 99 -15.81 -2.87 9.96
N ALA A 100 -16.32 -3.35 11.08
CA ALA A 100 -16.50 -4.77 11.37
C ALA A 100 -17.98 -5.09 11.63
N TRP A 101 -18.40 -6.28 11.21
CA TRP A 101 -19.66 -6.85 11.65
C TRP A 101 -19.53 -7.50 13.01
N THR A 102 -20.47 -7.25 13.90
CA THR A 102 -20.55 -7.91 15.20
C THR A 102 -21.97 -8.40 15.48
N ARG A 103 -22.16 -9.29 16.45
CA ARG A 103 -23.46 -9.85 16.82
C ARG A 103 -23.71 -9.76 18.31
N ALA A 104 -24.85 -9.21 18.71
CA ALA A 104 -25.35 -9.26 20.08
C ALA A 104 -26.88 -9.19 20.07
N ASN A 105 -27.55 -9.73 21.10
CA ASN A 105 -28.98 -9.54 21.34
C ASN A 105 -29.88 -9.74 20.09
N ASP A 106 -29.67 -10.83 19.34
CA ASP A 106 -30.38 -11.14 18.09
C ASP A 106 -30.30 -10.06 16.99
N LYS A 107 -29.24 -9.25 16.99
CA LYS A 107 -28.94 -8.26 15.97
C LYS A 107 -27.51 -8.37 15.47
N TRP A 108 -27.32 -7.95 14.23
CA TRP A 108 -26.02 -7.63 13.67
C TRP A 108 -25.74 -6.14 13.83
N TYR A 109 -24.55 -5.77 14.24
CA TYR A 109 -24.11 -4.39 14.37
C TYR A 109 -22.92 -4.14 13.46
N ALA A 110 -22.90 -3.00 12.77
CA ALA A 110 -21.72 -2.50 12.10
C ALA A 110 -20.99 -1.57 13.07
N VAL A 111 -19.70 -1.82 13.33
CA VAL A 111 -18.91 -1.08 14.33
C VAL A 111 -17.65 -0.51 13.66
N ASP A 112 -17.34 0.76 13.91
CA ASP A 112 -16.13 1.41 13.38
C ASP A 112 -14.87 1.09 14.20
N THR A 113 -13.70 1.52 13.74
CA THR A 113 -12.40 1.30 14.41
C THR A 113 -12.26 2.05 15.74
N ASN A 114 -13.22 2.90 16.13
CA ASN A 114 -13.27 3.55 17.44
C ASN A 114 -14.26 2.84 18.39
N GLY A 115 -14.89 1.74 17.95
CA GLY A 115 -15.88 1.02 18.73
C GLY A 115 -17.29 1.61 18.66
N ASN A 116 -17.55 2.58 17.78
CA ASN A 116 -18.88 3.16 17.64
C ASN A 116 -19.79 2.24 16.82
N GLU A 117 -20.98 1.94 17.34
CA GLU A 117 -22.04 1.30 16.57
C GLU A 117 -22.61 2.27 15.53
N LEU A 118 -22.41 1.96 14.25
CA LEU A 118 -22.88 2.78 13.13
C LEU A 118 -24.36 2.55 12.85
N PHE A 119 -24.77 1.27 12.79
CA PHE A 119 -26.16 0.85 12.62
C PHE A 119 -26.33 -0.63 13.00
N SER A 120 -27.59 -1.09 13.09
CA SER A 120 -27.90 -2.50 13.37
C SER A 120 -28.94 -3.07 12.41
N LEU A 121 -28.85 -4.37 12.11
CA LEU A 121 -29.83 -5.13 11.34
C LEU A 121 -30.41 -6.27 12.18
N ASP A 122 -31.70 -6.58 11.99
CA ASP A 122 -32.36 -7.68 12.72
C ASP A 122 -31.86 -9.04 12.20
N ALA A 123 -31.30 -9.88 13.08
CA ALA A 123 -30.76 -11.18 12.69
C ALA A 123 -31.84 -12.21 12.31
N LYS A 124 -33.12 -11.87 12.49
CA LYS A 124 -34.27 -12.67 11.99
C LYS A 124 -34.63 -12.33 10.55
N GLU A 125 -34.30 -11.12 10.09
CA GLU A 125 -34.59 -10.65 8.74
C GLU A 125 -33.40 -10.84 7.80
N VAL A 126 -32.18 -10.72 8.34
CA VAL A 126 -30.95 -10.86 7.56
C VAL A 126 -29.90 -11.74 8.22
N HIS A 127 -29.13 -12.40 7.38
CA HIS A 127 -27.91 -13.10 7.74
C HIS A 127 -26.69 -12.33 7.21
N VAL A 128 -25.68 -12.20 8.06
CA VAL A 128 -24.36 -11.68 7.72
C VAL A 128 -23.38 -12.84 7.80
N ASP A 129 -22.61 -13.04 6.72
CA ASP A 129 -21.43 -13.88 6.76
C ASP A 129 -20.26 -13.04 7.29
N LEU A 130 -19.78 -13.37 8.49
CA LEU A 130 -18.70 -12.65 9.16
C LEU A 130 -17.35 -12.76 8.43
N ALA A 131 -17.23 -13.67 7.46
CA ALA A 131 -16.08 -13.72 6.56
C ALA A 131 -16.13 -12.65 5.46
N THR A 132 -17.30 -12.05 5.20
CA THR A 132 -17.50 -11.02 4.17
C THR A 132 -17.79 -9.68 4.84
N GLY A 133 -16.75 -8.85 4.97
CA GLY A 133 -16.82 -7.53 5.57
C GLY A 133 -17.29 -6.44 4.61
N PHE A 134 -16.88 -5.19 4.86
CA PHE A 134 -17.09 -4.08 3.95
C PHE A 134 -15.94 -3.99 2.95
N HIS A 135 -16.28 -3.91 1.65
CA HIS A 135 -15.31 -3.71 0.58
C HIS A 135 -15.84 -2.65 -0.39
N ASN A 136 -14.99 -1.67 -0.69
CA ASN A 136 -15.34 -0.46 -1.43
C ASN A 136 -16.64 0.22 -0.92
N GLY A 137 -16.83 0.23 0.40
CA GLY A 137 -17.94 0.89 1.09
C GLY A 137 -19.26 0.11 1.16
N LEU A 138 -19.31 -1.13 0.67
CA LEU A 138 -20.51 -1.98 0.70
C LEU A 138 -20.22 -3.30 1.42
N ALA A 139 -21.21 -3.81 2.14
CA ALA A 139 -21.17 -5.13 2.76
C ALA A 139 -22.29 -6.02 2.22
N ARG A 140 -21.96 -7.29 1.97
CA ARG A 140 -22.89 -8.32 1.52
C ARG A 140 -23.79 -8.77 2.68
N VAL A 141 -25.09 -8.83 2.43
CA VAL A 141 -26.09 -9.34 3.39
C VAL A 141 -27.05 -10.30 2.68
N GLU A 142 -27.61 -11.27 3.41
CA GLU A 142 -28.56 -12.23 2.88
C GLU A 142 -29.92 -12.09 3.56
N SER A 143 -31.02 -12.09 2.83
CA SER A 143 -32.36 -12.11 3.41
C SER A 143 -32.68 -13.46 4.06
N LEU A 144 -33.59 -13.47 5.03
CA LEU A 144 -34.15 -14.67 5.62
C LEU A 144 -35.67 -14.73 5.44
N PRO A 145 -36.24 -15.93 5.17
CA PRO A 145 -35.55 -17.22 4.99
C PRO A 145 -35.00 -17.47 3.58
N GLU A 146 -35.27 -16.61 2.59
CA GLU A 146 -35.04 -16.89 1.17
C GLU A 146 -33.56 -16.88 0.74
N ARG A 147 -32.64 -16.39 1.59
CA ARG A 147 -31.19 -16.31 1.31
C ARG A 147 -30.85 -15.52 0.05
N GLN A 148 -31.62 -14.47 -0.23
CA GLN A 148 -31.35 -13.57 -1.36
C GLN A 148 -30.25 -12.61 -0.98
N VAL A 149 -29.31 -12.37 -1.89
CA VAL A 149 -28.16 -11.49 -1.63
C VAL A 149 -28.52 -10.05 -1.92
N GLY A 150 -28.12 -9.14 -1.04
CA GLY A 150 -28.18 -7.69 -1.19
C GLY A 150 -26.91 -7.04 -0.64
N PHE A 151 -26.80 -5.73 -0.80
CA PHE A 151 -25.67 -4.95 -0.29
C PHE A 151 -26.11 -3.70 0.44
N VAL A 152 -25.55 -3.49 1.61
CA VAL A 152 -25.75 -2.29 2.43
C VAL A 152 -24.50 -1.42 2.43
N ASP A 153 -24.67 -0.10 2.48
CA ASP A 153 -23.56 0.83 2.71
C ASP A 153 -23.22 0.96 4.20
N LYS A 154 -22.19 1.76 4.51
CA LYS A 154 -21.75 2.03 5.90
C LYS A 154 -22.78 2.78 6.76
N SER A 155 -23.88 3.28 6.18
CA SER A 155 -25.01 3.86 6.92
C SER A 155 -26.14 2.85 7.19
N GLY A 156 -26.01 1.62 6.66
CA GLY A 156 -27.03 0.58 6.74
C GLY A 156 -28.11 0.70 5.67
N LYS A 157 -27.96 1.61 4.71
CA LYS A 157 -28.90 1.74 3.60
C LYS A 157 -28.66 0.63 2.59
N MET A 158 -29.72 -0.07 2.20
CA MET A 158 -29.68 -1.03 1.11
C MET A 158 -29.42 -0.32 -0.22
N VAL A 159 -28.26 -0.57 -0.84
CA VAL A 159 -27.87 0.00 -2.13
C VAL A 159 -28.22 -0.95 -3.27
N VAL A 160 -27.96 -2.25 -3.08
CA VAL A 160 -28.39 -3.30 -4.00
C VAL A 160 -29.46 -4.12 -3.28
N PRO A 161 -30.74 -4.04 -3.70
CA PRO A 161 -31.83 -4.76 -3.04
C PRO A 161 -31.70 -6.27 -3.22
N PHE A 162 -32.39 -7.02 -2.36
CA PHE A 162 -32.51 -8.48 -2.50
C PHE A 162 -33.16 -8.83 -3.84
N ASP A 163 -32.41 -9.49 -4.73
CA ASP A 163 -32.90 -9.93 -6.05
C ASP A 163 -33.29 -11.43 -6.02
N GLN A 164 -34.44 -11.76 -6.62
CA GLN A 164 -34.90 -13.14 -6.77
C GLN A 164 -34.36 -13.70 -8.09
N LYS A 165 -33.24 -14.44 -8.04
CA LYS A 165 -32.81 -15.55 -8.97
C LYS A 165 -31.29 -15.64 -9.15
N ASN A 166 -30.55 -16.00 -8.10
CA ASN A 166 -29.28 -16.73 -8.24
C ASN A 166 -28.07 -16.00 -8.86
N LYS A 167 -28.04 -14.67 -8.82
CA LYS A 167 -26.74 -13.98 -8.85
C LYS A 167 -26.23 -14.08 -7.42
N ALA A 168 -25.23 -14.91 -7.15
CA ALA A 168 -24.53 -14.87 -5.87
C ALA A 168 -23.33 -13.94 -6.05
N PRO A 169 -23.50 -12.61 -5.95
CA PRO A 169 -22.42 -11.69 -6.14
C PRO A 169 -21.37 -11.84 -5.03
N SER A 170 -20.10 -11.77 -5.42
CA SER A 170 -18.99 -11.59 -4.51
C SER A 170 -18.98 -10.17 -3.93
N SER A 171 -18.09 -9.87 -2.99
CA SER A 171 -17.86 -8.51 -2.53
C SER A 171 -17.46 -7.58 -3.69
N PHE A 172 -17.63 -6.26 -3.51
CA PHE A 172 -17.21 -5.29 -4.50
C PHE A 172 -15.70 -5.03 -4.39
N TYR A 173 -15.00 -5.15 -5.52
CA TYR A 173 -13.60 -4.81 -5.67
C TYR A 173 -13.42 -3.97 -6.94
N ASP A 174 -12.62 -2.90 -6.86
CA ASP A 174 -12.50 -1.86 -7.89
C ASP A 174 -13.85 -1.37 -8.45
N GLY A 175 -14.87 -1.32 -7.58
CA GLY A 175 -16.22 -0.87 -7.92
C GLY A 175 -17.09 -1.87 -8.69
N LEU A 176 -16.62 -3.08 -8.96
CA LEU A 176 -17.37 -4.14 -9.63
C LEU A 176 -17.49 -5.40 -8.75
N SER A 177 -18.54 -6.19 -8.98
CA SER A 177 -18.76 -7.48 -8.32
C SER A 177 -19.03 -8.56 -9.36
N VAL A 178 -18.50 -9.77 -9.15
CA VAL A 178 -18.73 -10.93 -10.02
C VAL A 178 -20.18 -11.36 -9.89
N ALA A 179 -20.92 -11.39 -10.99
CA ALA A 179 -22.28 -11.92 -11.04
C ALA A 179 -22.30 -13.26 -11.79
N TYR A 180 -23.04 -14.24 -11.27
CA TYR A 180 -23.21 -15.56 -11.88
C TYR A 180 -24.63 -15.73 -12.44
N ASP A 181 -24.74 -16.24 -13.67
CA ASP A 181 -25.99 -16.69 -14.26
C ASP A 181 -26.03 -18.23 -14.27
N PRO A 182 -26.79 -18.87 -13.38
CA PRO A 182 -26.86 -20.33 -13.32
C PRO A 182 -27.61 -20.95 -14.50
N ALA A 183 -28.42 -20.19 -15.24
CA ALA A 183 -29.18 -20.75 -16.36
C ALA A 183 -28.25 -21.11 -17.52
N ASN A 184 -27.20 -20.31 -17.71
CA ASN A 184 -26.22 -20.50 -18.78
C ASN A 184 -24.84 -20.91 -18.26
N ALA A 185 -24.64 -20.94 -16.93
CA ALA A 185 -23.37 -21.21 -16.25
C ALA A 185 -22.23 -20.26 -16.68
N TYR A 186 -22.56 -18.98 -16.82
CA TYR A 186 -21.60 -17.93 -17.16
C TYR A 186 -21.53 -16.84 -16.09
N TYR A 187 -20.37 -16.22 -16.01
CA TYR A 187 -20.07 -15.09 -15.15
C TYR A 187 -20.01 -13.79 -15.97
N GLY A 188 -20.37 -12.69 -15.32
CA GLY A 188 -20.24 -11.31 -15.77
C GLY A 188 -19.94 -10.41 -14.57
N TYR A 189 -20.02 -9.09 -14.75
CA TYR A 189 -19.73 -8.13 -13.69
C TYR A 189 -20.79 -7.03 -13.61
N MET A 190 -21.14 -6.65 -12.40
CA MET A 190 -22.10 -5.59 -12.11
C MET A 190 -21.48 -4.47 -11.28
N ASP A 191 -22.01 -3.25 -11.43
CA ASP A 191 -21.63 -2.10 -10.63
C ASP A 191 -22.33 -2.09 -9.26
N LYS A 192 -21.96 -1.10 -8.42
CA LYS A 192 -22.51 -0.89 -7.07
C LYS A 192 -24.02 -0.62 -7.05
N THR A 193 -24.66 -0.37 -8.19
CA THR A 193 -26.13 -0.21 -8.30
C THR A 193 -26.83 -1.53 -8.63
N GLY A 194 -26.07 -2.60 -8.87
CA GLY A 194 -26.57 -3.91 -9.33
C GLY A 194 -26.77 -3.98 -10.84
N LYS A 195 -26.34 -2.97 -11.61
CA LYS A 195 -26.45 -2.98 -13.07
C LYS A 195 -25.26 -3.73 -13.68
N MET A 196 -25.54 -4.64 -14.61
CA MET A 196 -24.48 -5.32 -15.37
C MET A 196 -23.66 -4.32 -16.19
N VAL A 197 -22.35 -4.32 -15.98
CA VAL A 197 -21.35 -3.56 -16.75
C VAL A 197 -20.73 -4.46 -17.81
N ILE A 198 -20.35 -5.68 -17.42
CA ILE A 198 -19.78 -6.69 -18.32
C ILE A 198 -20.78 -7.87 -18.40
N PRO A 199 -21.33 -8.19 -19.59
CA PRO A 199 -22.32 -9.25 -19.76
C PRO A 199 -21.81 -10.64 -19.35
N TYR A 200 -22.75 -11.57 -19.13
CA TYR A 200 -22.45 -12.98 -18.87
C TYR A 200 -21.80 -13.63 -20.11
N GLN A 201 -20.49 -13.87 -20.05
CA GLN A 201 -19.74 -14.44 -21.16
C GLN A 201 -18.52 -15.27 -20.74
N PHE A 202 -18.19 -15.29 -19.45
CA PHE A 202 -17.01 -16.00 -18.94
C PHE A 202 -17.40 -17.31 -18.26
N SER A 203 -16.68 -18.39 -18.54
CA SER A 203 -16.94 -19.70 -17.90
C SER A 203 -16.31 -19.83 -16.51
N ASP A 204 -15.42 -18.89 -16.15
CA ASP A 204 -14.85 -18.66 -14.80
C ASP A 204 -14.45 -17.18 -14.74
N ALA A 205 -14.61 -16.56 -13.58
CA ALA A 205 -14.31 -15.15 -13.33
C ALA A 205 -13.85 -14.98 -11.88
N LYS A 206 -12.81 -14.17 -11.68
CA LYS A 206 -12.34 -13.75 -10.37
C LYS A 206 -12.74 -12.30 -10.09
N ASP A 207 -12.65 -11.93 -8.82
CA ASP A 207 -12.84 -10.54 -8.40
C ASP A 207 -11.81 -9.63 -9.09
N PHE A 208 -12.20 -8.37 -9.28
CA PHE A 208 -11.26 -7.35 -9.72
C PHE A 208 -10.23 -7.09 -8.61
N ASP A 209 -8.98 -6.89 -8.99
CA ASP A 209 -7.91 -6.48 -8.08
C ASP A 209 -6.97 -5.53 -8.81
N ASN A 210 -6.90 -4.28 -8.32
CA ASN A 210 -6.15 -3.19 -8.92
C ASN A 210 -6.50 -2.97 -10.41
N GLY A 211 -7.80 -2.93 -10.71
CA GLY A 211 -8.37 -2.55 -12.00
C GLY A 211 -8.40 -3.65 -13.06
N VAL A 212 -8.04 -4.89 -12.73
CA VAL A 212 -8.13 -6.02 -13.66
C VAL A 212 -8.75 -7.26 -13.01
N ALA A 213 -9.30 -8.15 -13.83
CA ALA A 213 -9.85 -9.42 -13.36
C ALA A 213 -9.42 -10.60 -14.25
N PRO A 214 -8.88 -11.69 -13.67
CA PRO A 214 -8.69 -12.95 -14.37
C PRO A 214 -10.03 -13.59 -14.77
N VAL A 215 -10.15 -13.99 -16.04
CA VAL A 215 -11.36 -14.62 -16.59
C VAL A 215 -11.04 -15.74 -17.56
N LYS A 216 -11.98 -16.68 -17.71
CA LYS A 216 -11.94 -17.74 -18.72
C LYS A 216 -12.92 -17.47 -19.85
N LEU A 217 -12.40 -16.97 -20.97
CA LEU A 217 -13.16 -16.71 -22.20
C LEU A 217 -13.01 -17.89 -23.16
N GLY A 218 -14.09 -18.66 -23.33
CA GLY A 218 -14.04 -19.95 -24.02
C GLY A 218 -13.07 -20.93 -23.33
N ASN A 219 -12.03 -21.38 -24.04
CA ASN A 219 -10.98 -22.24 -23.49
C ASN A 219 -9.73 -21.48 -23.01
N ARG A 220 -9.69 -20.15 -23.16
CA ARG A 220 -8.52 -19.33 -22.88
C ARG A 220 -8.61 -18.69 -21.50
N GLN A 221 -7.53 -18.75 -20.74
CA GLN A 221 -7.36 -17.99 -19.50
C GLN A 221 -6.74 -16.64 -19.86
N THR A 222 -7.44 -15.55 -19.59
CA THR A 222 -7.01 -14.18 -19.90
C THR A 222 -7.30 -13.26 -18.72
N VAL A 223 -7.01 -11.98 -18.89
CA VAL A 223 -7.33 -10.93 -17.92
C VAL A 223 -7.96 -9.75 -18.66
N ILE A 224 -8.96 -9.15 -18.03
CA ILE A 224 -9.72 -8.02 -18.56
C ILE A 224 -9.55 -6.78 -17.68
N ASP A 225 -9.74 -5.59 -18.25
CA ASP A 225 -9.93 -4.35 -17.48
C ASP A 225 -11.40 -4.19 -17.02
N THR A 226 -11.68 -3.12 -16.27
CA THR A 226 -13.02 -2.79 -15.74
C THR A 226 -14.07 -2.50 -16.81
N THR A 227 -13.66 -2.30 -18.08
CA THR A 227 -14.57 -2.16 -19.22
C THR A 227 -14.90 -3.51 -19.87
N GLY A 228 -14.21 -4.57 -19.48
CA GLY A 228 -14.31 -5.90 -20.07
C GLY A 228 -13.36 -6.13 -21.26
N LYS A 229 -12.44 -5.21 -21.53
CA LYS A 229 -11.46 -5.35 -22.61
C LYS A 229 -10.35 -6.31 -22.19
N GLU A 230 -10.05 -7.29 -23.05
CA GLU A 230 -8.93 -8.21 -22.85
C GLU A 230 -7.58 -7.49 -22.94
N LEU A 231 -6.67 -7.80 -22.01
CA LEU A 231 -5.35 -7.18 -21.93
C LEU A 231 -4.21 -8.03 -22.48
N LEU A 232 -4.42 -9.33 -22.69
CA LEU A 232 -3.39 -10.24 -23.18
C LEU A 232 -3.58 -10.62 -24.66
N PRO A 233 -2.52 -10.55 -25.49
CA PRO A 233 -2.53 -11.11 -26.85
C PRO A 233 -2.90 -12.60 -26.88
N GLN A 234 -3.40 -13.09 -28.01
CA GLN A 234 -3.99 -14.43 -28.13
C GLN A 234 -3.01 -15.56 -27.81
N GLU A 235 -1.72 -15.36 -28.10
CA GLU A 235 -0.62 -16.31 -27.90
C GLU A 235 -0.19 -16.46 -26.43
N TYR A 236 -0.72 -15.62 -25.54
CA TYR A 236 -0.45 -15.67 -24.11
C TYR A 236 -1.68 -16.12 -23.32
N ASN A 237 -1.44 -16.94 -22.30
CA ASN A 237 -2.41 -17.24 -21.24
C ASN A 237 -2.01 -16.53 -19.97
N TYR A 238 -3.00 -16.05 -19.22
CA TYR A 238 -2.82 -15.53 -17.88
C TYR A 238 -2.13 -16.56 -16.97
N ASP A 239 -1.11 -16.14 -16.22
CA ASP A 239 -0.47 -16.94 -15.17
C ASP A 239 -0.83 -16.39 -13.77
N ARG A 240 -0.47 -15.13 -13.49
CA ARG A 240 -0.86 -14.40 -12.26
C ARG A 240 -0.71 -12.89 -12.37
N ILE A 241 -1.43 -12.14 -11.53
CA ILE A 241 -1.12 -10.74 -11.20
C ILE A 241 0.05 -10.75 -10.21
N LEU A 242 1.11 -9.98 -10.48
CA LEU A 242 2.28 -9.90 -9.60
C LEU A 242 2.28 -8.67 -8.71
N SER A 243 1.69 -7.57 -9.18
CA SER A 243 1.58 -6.30 -8.45
C SER A 243 0.37 -5.51 -8.94
N SER A 244 0.12 -4.34 -8.34
CA SER A 244 -0.91 -3.40 -8.81
C SER A 244 -0.72 -2.97 -10.27
N GLU A 245 0.48 -3.12 -10.85
CA GLU A 245 0.82 -2.66 -12.20
C GLU A 245 1.12 -3.79 -13.21
N LEU A 246 1.40 -5.00 -12.73
CA LEU A 246 2.10 -6.02 -13.51
C LEU A 246 1.36 -7.36 -13.61
N ILE A 247 1.15 -7.81 -14.84
CA ILE A 247 0.56 -9.10 -15.18
C ILE A 247 1.67 -10.02 -15.71
N LEU A 248 1.77 -11.22 -15.13
CA LEU A 248 2.58 -12.31 -15.66
C LEU A 248 1.73 -13.20 -16.57
N ALA A 249 2.23 -13.45 -17.77
CA ALA A 249 1.59 -14.33 -18.72
C ALA A 249 2.58 -15.36 -19.28
N ARG A 250 2.04 -16.49 -19.73
CA ARG A 250 2.79 -17.60 -20.31
C ARG A 250 2.39 -17.82 -21.75
N GLY A 251 3.38 -17.72 -22.65
CA GLY A 251 3.27 -18.05 -24.06
C GLY A 251 4.02 -19.34 -24.41
N THR A 252 4.15 -19.63 -25.70
CA THR A 252 4.92 -20.79 -26.19
C THR A 252 6.41 -20.65 -25.89
N ASP A 253 6.93 -19.43 -25.91
CA ASP A 253 8.37 -19.13 -25.77
C ASP A 253 8.75 -18.76 -24.33
N GLY A 254 7.90 -19.13 -23.37
CA GLY A 254 8.11 -18.89 -21.94
C GLY A 254 7.24 -17.77 -21.39
N TYR A 255 7.77 -17.07 -20.39
CA TYR A 255 7.07 -16.05 -19.62
C TYR A 255 7.32 -14.65 -20.17
N ALA A 256 6.31 -13.79 -20.05
CA ALA A 256 6.37 -12.37 -20.36
C ALA A 256 5.54 -11.54 -19.38
N PHE A 257 5.93 -10.28 -19.23
CA PHE A 257 5.32 -9.31 -18.34
C PHE A 257 4.58 -8.26 -19.14
N PHE A 258 3.35 -7.97 -18.72
CA PHE A 258 2.46 -6.99 -19.35
C PHE A 258 2.03 -5.95 -18.33
N ASN A 259 1.96 -4.69 -18.75
CA ASN A 259 1.38 -3.63 -17.94
C ASN A 259 -0.17 -3.64 -18.03
N ARG A 260 -0.83 -2.78 -17.25
CA ARG A 260 -2.30 -2.65 -17.22
C ARG A 260 -2.93 -2.16 -18.52
N ALA A 261 -2.15 -1.54 -19.41
CA ALA A 261 -2.62 -1.18 -20.75
C ALA A 261 -2.60 -2.36 -21.74
N GLY A 262 -2.13 -3.54 -21.32
CA GLY A 262 -1.97 -4.72 -22.15
C GLY A 262 -0.71 -4.70 -23.01
N GLN A 263 0.26 -3.84 -22.71
CA GLN A 263 1.52 -3.76 -23.44
C GLN A 263 2.54 -4.71 -22.83
N MET A 264 3.19 -5.53 -23.66
CA MET A 264 4.32 -6.35 -23.24
C MET A 264 5.52 -5.46 -22.90
N VAL A 265 6.00 -5.52 -21.66
CA VAL A 265 7.16 -4.72 -21.19
C VAL A 265 8.45 -5.50 -21.36
N SER A 266 8.48 -6.78 -20.97
CA SER A 266 9.61 -7.68 -21.21
C SER A 266 9.17 -9.14 -21.31
N GLY A 267 10.00 -10.00 -21.88
CA GLY A 267 9.66 -11.42 -22.05
C GLY A 267 10.78 -12.29 -22.59
N GLY A 268 10.42 -13.55 -22.90
CA GLY A 268 11.37 -14.58 -23.34
C GLY A 268 12.13 -15.21 -22.18
N TYR A 269 11.50 -15.28 -21.00
CA TYR A 269 12.08 -15.93 -19.82
C TYR A 269 11.64 -17.39 -19.78
N SER A 270 12.59 -18.32 -19.67
CA SER A 270 12.28 -19.74 -19.61
C SER A 270 11.61 -20.14 -18.29
N LYS A 271 11.82 -19.36 -17.23
CA LYS A 271 11.28 -19.62 -15.89
C LYS A 271 11.20 -18.33 -15.06
N ILE A 272 10.22 -18.28 -14.17
CA ILE A 272 10.16 -17.34 -13.03
C ILE A 272 10.63 -18.11 -11.79
N GLU A 273 11.67 -17.62 -11.12
CA GLU A 273 12.24 -18.22 -9.91
C GLU A 273 11.79 -17.43 -8.68
N GLY A 274 11.11 -18.10 -7.75
CA GLY A 274 10.62 -17.45 -6.53
C GLY A 274 9.32 -16.66 -6.74
N GLY A 275 9.06 -15.74 -5.82
CA GLY A 275 7.89 -14.86 -5.80
C GLY A 275 8.20 -13.42 -6.24
N TYR A 276 7.19 -12.56 -6.16
CA TYR A 276 7.35 -11.11 -6.26
C TYR A 276 7.46 -10.56 -4.86
N SER A 277 8.56 -9.90 -4.55
CA SER A 277 8.84 -9.36 -3.22
C SER A 277 9.64 -8.08 -3.37
N ASP A 278 9.27 -7.05 -2.59
CA ASP A 278 9.95 -5.76 -2.58
C ASP A 278 10.15 -5.19 -4.00
N GLY A 279 9.08 -5.18 -4.79
CA GLY A 279 9.07 -4.61 -6.14
C GLY A 279 9.86 -5.39 -7.19
N MET A 280 10.35 -6.60 -6.88
CA MET A 280 11.23 -7.37 -7.75
C MET A 280 10.79 -8.83 -7.85
N THR A 281 11.02 -9.46 -8.99
CA THR A 281 10.88 -10.91 -9.16
C THR A 281 12.03 -11.49 -9.97
N ALA A 282 12.44 -12.70 -9.65
CA ALA A 282 13.59 -13.33 -10.30
C ALA A 282 13.16 -14.09 -11.56
N VAL A 283 13.95 -13.92 -12.62
CA VAL A 283 13.67 -14.47 -13.95
C VAL A 283 14.88 -15.23 -14.46
N VAL A 284 14.64 -16.28 -15.25
CA VAL A 284 15.71 -17.04 -15.89
C VAL A 284 15.63 -16.88 -17.39
N LYS A 285 16.76 -16.51 -17.98
CA LYS A 285 16.98 -16.49 -19.43
C LYS A 285 18.33 -17.11 -19.71
N ASP A 286 18.39 -18.02 -20.69
CA ASP A 286 19.61 -18.73 -21.08
C ASP A 286 20.35 -19.42 -19.91
N GLY A 287 19.56 -19.96 -18.96
CA GLY A 287 20.08 -20.63 -17.76
C GLY A 287 20.68 -19.72 -16.69
N LYS A 288 20.56 -18.40 -16.85
CA LYS A 288 21.05 -17.38 -15.91
C LYS A 288 19.92 -16.62 -15.26
N LEU A 289 20.11 -16.28 -13.99
CA LEU A 289 19.20 -15.53 -13.16
C LEU A 289 19.40 -14.02 -13.35
N GLY A 290 18.30 -13.31 -13.53
CA GLY A 290 18.18 -11.86 -13.48
C GLY A 290 16.94 -11.46 -12.69
N PHE A 291 16.60 -10.17 -12.67
CA PHE A 291 15.43 -9.67 -11.94
C PHE A 291 14.67 -8.61 -12.72
N VAL A 292 13.35 -8.73 -12.68
CA VAL A 292 12.40 -7.80 -13.26
C VAL A 292 11.77 -6.96 -12.15
N ASN A 293 11.64 -5.65 -12.37
CA ASN A 293 11.05 -4.71 -11.42
C ASN A 293 9.52 -4.63 -11.52
N GLU A 294 8.91 -3.80 -10.68
CA GLU A 294 7.46 -3.53 -10.62
C GLU A 294 6.84 -3.01 -11.91
N ARG A 295 7.64 -2.41 -12.79
CA ARG A 295 7.21 -1.93 -14.10
C ARG A 295 7.26 -3.01 -15.18
N GLY A 296 7.83 -4.18 -14.88
CA GLY A 296 8.05 -5.25 -15.85
C GLY A 296 9.38 -5.15 -16.60
N GLU A 297 10.26 -4.23 -16.23
CA GLU A 297 11.56 -4.02 -16.87
C GLU A 297 12.62 -4.94 -16.26
N LEU A 298 13.52 -5.47 -17.10
CA LEU A 298 14.68 -6.25 -16.63
C LEU A 298 15.71 -5.32 -15.95
N ALA A 299 15.51 -5.05 -14.66
CA ALA A 299 16.36 -4.16 -13.87
C ALA A 299 17.73 -4.77 -13.57
N VAL A 300 17.80 -6.10 -13.38
CA VAL A 300 19.06 -6.82 -13.20
C VAL A 300 19.22 -7.83 -14.33
N PRO A 301 20.23 -7.69 -15.21
CA PRO A 301 20.45 -8.62 -16.32
C PRO A 301 20.61 -10.07 -15.86
N CYS A 302 20.19 -11.02 -16.70
CA CYS A 302 20.36 -12.44 -16.46
C CYS A 302 21.84 -12.86 -16.54
N GLN A 303 22.54 -12.84 -15.41
CA GLN A 303 23.98 -13.14 -15.33
C GLN A 303 24.36 -14.02 -14.14
N PHE A 304 23.52 -14.07 -13.11
CA PHE A 304 23.78 -14.79 -11.87
C PHE A 304 23.36 -16.25 -11.95
N TYR A 305 23.81 -17.04 -10.97
CA TYR A 305 23.37 -18.40 -10.76
C TYR A 305 22.44 -18.47 -9.54
N ALA A 306 21.38 -19.27 -9.63
CA ALA A 306 20.49 -19.55 -8.50
C ALA A 306 21.16 -20.47 -7.47
N HIS A 307 20.82 -20.31 -6.20
CA HIS A 307 21.29 -21.18 -5.11
C HIS A 307 20.32 -22.36 -4.90
N ASN A 308 20.78 -23.59 -5.15
CA ASN A 308 20.24 -24.90 -4.71
C ASN A 308 18.72 -24.96 -4.35
N ASN A 309 17.84 -24.56 -5.27
CA ASN A 309 16.37 -24.65 -5.16
C ASN A 309 15.72 -23.99 -3.92
N ASN A 310 16.45 -23.24 -3.08
CA ASN A 310 15.87 -22.57 -1.92
C ASN A 310 15.49 -21.13 -2.31
N LEU A 311 14.21 -20.96 -2.65
CA LEU A 311 13.63 -19.73 -3.16
C LEU A 311 13.72 -18.56 -2.16
N ASN A 312 13.85 -18.83 -0.85
CA ASN A 312 13.95 -17.80 0.18
C ASN A 312 15.24 -16.96 0.09
N PHE A 313 16.27 -17.45 -0.60
CA PHE A 313 17.52 -16.70 -0.80
C PHE A 313 17.46 -15.70 -1.95
N ILE A 314 16.55 -15.91 -2.91
CA ILE A 314 16.55 -15.18 -4.17
C ILE A 314 15.58 -13.99 -4.11
N LEU A 315 14.59 -14.02 -3.21
CA LEU A 315 13.65 -12.92 -3.03
C LEU A 315 14.36 -11.63 -2.60
N PHE A 316 13.87 -10.49 -3.08
CA PHE A 316 14.27 -9.20 -2.54
C PHE A 316 13.54 -8.94 -1.21
N ARG A 317 14.28 -8.44 -0.22
CA ARG A 317 13.75 -7.93 1.05
C ARG A 317 14.61 -6.76 1.51
N ASP A 318 13.98 -5.66 1.88
CA ASP A 318 14.62 -4.40 2.29
C ASP A 318 15.63 -3.83 1.28
N GLY A 319 15.41 -4.06 -0.01
CA GLY A 319 16.25 -3.59 -1.11
C GLY A 319 17.34 -4.56 -1.54
N PHE A 320 17.46 -5.73 -0.89
CA PHE A 320 18.57 -6.65 -1.12
C PHE A 320 18.12 -8.07 -1.45
N SER A 321 18.95 -8.81 -2.19
CA SER A 321 18.78 -10.23 -2.53
C SER A 321 20.12 -10.96 -2.47
N MET A 322 20.12 -12.30 -2.42
CA MET A 322 21.33 -13.11 -2.39
C MET A 322 21.50 -13.92 -3.69
N VAL A 323 22.68 -13.81 -4.30
CA VAL A 323 23.00 -14.46 -5.58
C VAL A 323 24.38 -15.10 -5.61
N ARG A 324 24.59 -16.03 -6.54
CA ARG A 324 25.91 -16.56 -6.88
C ARG A 324 26.44 -15.93 -8.17
N THR A 325 27.69 -15.47 -8.14
CA THR A 325 28.42 -15.03 -9.34
C THR A 325 29.06 -16.21 -10.09
N ASP A 326 29.34 -17.31 -9.40
CA ASP A 326 29.83 -18.57 -9.94
C ASP A 326 28.98 -19.73 -9.39
N GLY A 327 28.51 -20.60 -10.27
CA GLY A 327 27.65 -21.75 -9.92
C GLY A 327 28.32 -22.76 -8.98
N ASN A 328 29.65 -22.79 -8.93
CA ASN A 328 30.42 -23.68 -8.05
C ASN A 328 30.84 -23.02 -6.72
N ASN A 329 30.63 -21.72 -6.56
CA ASN A 329 31.07 -20.99 -5.39
C ASN A 329 30.07 -21.15 -4.22
N PRO A 330 30.51 -21.64 -3.04
CA PRO A 330 29.64 -21.72 -1.87
C PRO A 330 29.28 -20.33 -1.31
N THR A 331 30.11 -19.31 -1.53
CA THR A 331 29.91 -17.94 -1.03
C THR A 331 28.74 -17.26 -1.74
N LEU A 332 27.87 -16.62 -0.94
CA LEU A 332 26.74 -15.84 -1.43
C LEU A 332 27.11 -14.35 -1.46
N ASN A 333 26.67 -13.68 -2.53
CA ASN A 333 26.81 -12.24 -2.70
C ASN A 333 25.47 -11.60 -2.38
N ILE A 334 25.50 -10.51 -1.63
CA ILE A 334 24.35 -9.65 -1.37
C ILE A 334 24.35 -8.59 -2.47
N ILE A 335 23.24 -8.44 -3.17
CA ILE A 335 23.05 -7.44 -4.21
C ILE A 335 21.94 -6.46 -3.85
N ASP A 336 22.06 -5.21 -4.28
CA ASP A 336 20.95 -4.25 -4.27
C ASP A 336 20.04 -4.41 -5.51
N LYS A 337 18.97 -3.63 -5.60
CA LYS A 337 18.00 -3.67 -6.73
C LYS A 337 18.62 -3.35 -8.10
N SER A 338 19.85 -2.84 -8.16
CA SER A 338 20.59 -2.63 -9.42
C SER A 338 21.39 -3.84 -9.86
N GLY A 339 21.50 -4.85 -8.99
CA GLY A 339 22.40 -5.99 -9.18
C GLY A 339 23.84 -5.71 -8.74
N ARG A 340 24.13 -4.56 -8.12
CA ARG A 340 25.45 -4.26 -7.57
C ARG A 340 25.66 -5.08 -6.30
N VAL A 341 26.79 -5.77 -6.23
CA VAL A 341 27.22 -6.48 -5.02
C VAL A 341 27.57 -5.47 -3.92
N THR A 342 26.86 -5.53 -2.80
CA THR A 342 27.07 -4.66 -1.64
C THR A 342 27.84 -5.35 -0.53
N GLY A 343 27.75 -6.68 -0.43
CA GLY A 343 28.41 -7.47 0.59
C GLY A 343 28.57 -8.92 0.17
N THR A 344 29.43 -9.66 0.87
CA THR A 344 29.66 -11.09 0.66
C THR A 344 29.86 -11.78 1.99
N ALA A 345 29.26 -12.95 2.17
CA ALA A 345 29.54 -13.76 3.34
C ALA A 345 29.36 -15.25 3.08
N ASP A 346 30.24 -16.02 3.71
CA ASP A 346 30.05 -17.45 3.87
C ASP A 346 29.00 -17.72 4.96
N HIS A 347 28.31 -18.84 4.85
CA HIS A 347 27.31 -19.29 5.84
C HIS A 347 26.14 -18.33 6.07
N LEU A 348 25.77 -17.53 5.06
CA LEU A 348 24.50 -16.79 5.07
C LEU A 348 23.33 -17.78 5.01
N LEU A 349 22.42 -17.67 5.98
CA LEU A 349 21.25 -18.54 6.14
C LEU A 349 19.94 -17.93 5.65
N GLY A 350 19.90 -16.61 5.43
CA GLY A 350 18.76 -15.93 4.83
C GLY A 350 18.62 -14.50 5.30
N HIS A 351 17.58 -13.83 4.81
CA HIS A 351 17.22 -12.49 5.25
C HIS A 351 16.70 -12.52 6.69
N ALA A 352 17.25 -11.66 7.53
CA ALA A 352 16.70 -11.36 8.85
C ALA A 352 15.79 -10.12 8.83
N GLY A 353 15.65 -9.43 7.70
CA GLY A 353 14.92 -8.16 7.63
C GLY A 353 15.79 -6.95 8.03
N ASN A 354 15.26 -5.76 7.82
CA ASN A 354 15.95 -4.48 8.01
C ASN A 354 17.34 -4.39 7.36
N GLY A 355 17.50 -5.00 6.18
CA GLY A 355 18.79 -5.07 5.47
C GLY A 355 19.85 -5.95 6.15
N CYS A 356 19.45 -6.80 7.09
CA CYS A 356 20.32 -7.73 7.80
C CYS A 356 20.07 -9.18 7.37
N PHE A 357 21.08 -10.01 7.61
CA PHE A 357 21.14 -11.41 7.22
C PHE A 357 21.66 -12.26 8.36
N THR A 358 21.02 -13.42 8.56
CA THR A 358 21.43 -14.38 9.57
C THR A 358 22.65 -15.15 9.09
N ILE A 359 23.65 -15.26 9.98
CA ILE A 359 24.86 -16.05 9.77
C ILE A 359 25.00 -17.14 10.83
N GLU A 360 25.69 -18.22 10.49
CA GLU A 360 26.01 -19.32 11.41
C GLU A 360 27.52 -19.53 11.52
N SER A 361 27.99 -19.79 12.75
CA SER A 361 29.33 -20.33 13.01
C SER A 361 29.24 -21.62 13.84
N ARG A 362 30.10 -22.59 13.52
CA ARG A 362 30.28 -23.85 14.27
C ARG A 362 31.65 -23.99 14.91
N GLU A 363 32.47 -22.95 14.90
CA GLU A 363 33.84 -22.99 15.45
C GLU A 363 33.89 -23.42 16.92
N SER A 364 32.82 -23.12 17.68
CA SER A 364 32.69 -23.52 19.08
C SER A 364 32.31 -24.99 19.32
N GLY A 365 32.20 -25.81 18.27
CA GLY A 365 31.70 -27.19 18.31
C GLY A 365 30.17 -27.31 18.36
N ARG A 366 29.45 -26.18 18.44
CA ARG A 366 27.99 -26.07 18.32
C ARG A 366 27.62 -24.91 17.42
N ALA A 367 26.47 -25.00 16.75
CA ALA A 367 25.93 -23.93 15.93
C ALA A 367 25.59 -22.71 16.81
N ARG A 368 26.03 -21.54 16.35
CA ARG A 368 25.71 -20.24 16.94
C ARG A 368 25.33 -19.28 15.82
N TYR A 369 24.33 -18.45 16.09
CA TYR A 369 23.77 -17.52 15.12
C TYR A 369 24.12 -16.09 15.47
N GLY A 370 24.36 -15.31 14.42
CA GLY A 370 24.68 -13.89 14.45
C GLY A 370 24.00 -13.16 13.29
N LEU A 371 24.26 -11.86 13.17
CA LEU A 371 23.71 -11.00 12.13
C LEU A 371 24.82 -10.21 11.44
N LYS A 372 24.70 -10.08 10.12
CA LYS A 372 25.46 -9.14 9.30
C LYS A 372 24.51 -8.22 8.55
N ASP A 373 24.93 -6.99 8.29
CA ASP A 373 24.19 -6.11 7.39
C ASP A 373 24.49 -6.44 5.91
N TYR A 374 23.76 -5.77 5.02
CA TYR A 374 23.89 -5.85 3.56
C TYR A 374 25.28 -5.49 3.00
N THR A 375 26.14 -4.83 3.79
CA THR A 375 27.54 -4.57 3.42
C THR A 375 28.48 -5.72 3.81
N GLY A 376 27.98 -6.67 4.60
CA GLY A 376 28.75 -7.75 5.21
C GLY A 376 29.36 -7.39 6.56
N LYS A 377 29.08 -6.20 7.11
CA LYS A 377 29.52 -5.79 8.45
C LYS A 377 28.79 -6.62 9.50
N GLU A 378 29.53 -7.14 10.47
CA GLU A 378 28.95 -7.83 11.62
C GLU A 378 28.20 -6.86 12.53
N ILE A 379 26.95 -7.21 12.84
CA ILE A 379 26.05 -6.48 13.74
C ILE A 379 25.92 -7.24 15.05
N VAL A 380 25.65 -8.54 14.97
CA VAL A 380 25.60 -9.43 16.14
C VAL A 380 26.60 -10.58 15.90
N PRO A 381 27.61 -10.76 16.77
CA PRO A 381 28.51 -11.90 16.66
C PRO A 381 27.75 -13.21 16.87
N CYS A 382 28.24 -14.31 16.29
CA CYS A 382 27.63 -15.64 16.44
C CYS A 382 27.67 -16.14 17.90
N LYS A 383 26.68 -15.74 18.71
CA LYS A 383 26.60 -16.05 20.15
C LYS A 383 25.26 -16.65 20.60
N TYR A 384 24.19 -16.48 19.83
CA TYR A 384 22.85 -16.95 20.19
C TYR A 384 22.56 -18.36 19.66
N ALA A 385 21.62 -19.05 20.29
CA ALA A 385 21.13 -20.36 19.87
C ALA A 385 20.13 -20.28 18.71
N ALA A 386 19.48 -19.13 18.52
CA ALA A 386 18.69 -18.78 17.35
C ALA A 386 18.49 -17.25 17.31
N ILE A 387 18.21 -16.71 16.11
CA ILE A 387 17.83 -15.32 15.89
C ILE A 387 16.60 -15.33 14.97
N GLY A 388 15.58 -14.55 15.32
CA GLY A 388 14.40 -14.31 14.51
C GLY A 388 14.56 -13.09 13.60
N ASP A 389 13.54 -12.83 12.79
CA ASP A 389 13.52 -11.69 11.90
C ASP A 389 13.29 -10.37 12.65
N PHE A 390 13.86 -9.29 12.13
CA PHE A 390 13.51 -7.93 12.48
C PHE A 390 12.05 -7.64 12.13
N SER A 391 11.33 -7.10 13.10
CA SER A 391 10.01 -6.53 12.94
C SER A 391 9.94 -5.25 13.79
N GLY A 392 9.59 -4.12 13.16
CA GLY A 392 9.62 -2.80 13.82
C GLY A 392 10.98 -2.44 14.41
N GLY A 393 12.08 -2.84 13.77
CA GLY A 393 13.45 -2.51 14.18
C GLY A 393 14.04 -3.33 15.33
N VAL A 394 13.36 -4.40 15.76
CA VAL A 394 13.88 -5.30 16.79
C VAL A 394 13.77 -6.76 16.34
N ALA A 395 14.72 -7.60 16.74
CA ALA A 395 14.75 -9.02 16.40
C ALA A 395 14.76 -9.88 17.68
N PRO A 396 13.88 -10.89 17.80
CA PRO A 396 13.95 -11.85 18.89
C PRO A 396 15.24 -12.68 18.83
N VAL A 397 15.92 -12.85 19.96
CA VAL A 397 17.12 -13.69 20.10
C VAL A 397 16.93 -14.75 21.16
N LYS A 398 17.42 -15.97 20.92
CA LYS A 398 17.27 -17.10 21.84
C LYS A 398 18.62 -17.52 22.41
N ASN A 399 18.72 -17.64 23.73
CA ASN A 399 19.92 -18.17 24.38
C ASN A 399 19.90 -19.72 24.45
N PHE A 400 20.99 -20.30 24.96
CA PHE A 400 21.11 -21.76 25.10
C PHE A 400 20.29 -22.37 26.25
N GLU A 401 19.65 -21.55 27.08
CA GLU A 401 18.70 -21.96 28.13
C GLU A 401 17.25 -21.96 27.61
N ASN A 402 17.06 -21.80 26.30
CA ASN A 402 15.77 -21.67 25.64
C ASN A 402 14.95 -20.43 26.03
N LYS A 403 15.60 -19.37 26.54
CA LYS A 403 14.96 -18.09 26.83
C LYS A 403 15.13 -17.12 25.66
N LEU A 404 14.11 -16.29 25.44
CA LEU A 404 14.03 -15.29 24.37
C LEU A 404 14.18 -13.88 24.92
N GLY A 405 14.90 -13.04 24.20
CA GLY A 405 15.09 -11.61 24.42
C GLY A 405 14.99 -10.85 23.09
N PHE A 406 15.44 -9.61 23.05
CA PHE A 406 15.41 -8.78 21.84
C PHE A 406 16.72 -8.02 21.66
N VAL A 407 17.16 -7.92 20.41
CA VAL A 407 18.22 -7.01 19.97
C VAL A 407 17.66 -5.94 19.04
N ASP A 408 18.28 -4.76 19.02
CA ASP A 408 18.02 -3.73 18.03
C ASP A 408 18.88 -3.91 16.76
N THR A 409 18.76 -2.96 15.83
CA THR A 409 19.46 -2.95 14.54
C THR A 409 20.96 -2.66 14.63
N ASP A 410 21.43 -2.15 15.77
CA ASP A 410 22.85 -2.00 16.05
C ASP A 410 23.43 -3.28 16.70
N GLY A 411 22.58 -4.28 16.97
CA GLY A 411 22.94 -5.52 17.63
C GLY A 411 22.99 -5.42 19.15
N THR A 412 22.52 -4.31 19.72
CA THR A 412 22.44 -4.09 21.17
C THR A 412 21.31 -4.94 21.74
N GLU A 413 21.59 -5.70 22.80
CA GLU A 413 20.55 -6.42 23.53
C GLU A 413 19.73 -5.42 24.36
N ILE A 414 18.54 -5.08 23.86
CA ILE A 414 17.62 -4.13 24.48
C ILE A 414 16.69 -4.81 25.51
N VAL A 415 16.48 -6.12 25.36
CA VAL A 415 15.79 -6.94 26.37
C VAL A 415 16.57 -8.26 26.53
N PRO A 416 17.11 -8.54 27.72
CA PRO A 416 17.79 -9.81 27.99
C PRO A 416 16.88 -11.02 27.78
N CYS A 417 17.51 -12.17 27.52
CA CYS A 417 16.77 -13.42 27.31
C CYS A 417 16.06 -13.87 28.59
N GLN A 418 14.75 -13.65 28.68
CA GLN A 418 13.92 -13.97 29.84
C GLN A 418 12.58 -14.63 29.49
N PHE A 419 12.07 -14.41 28.27
CA PHE A 419 10.77 -14.93 27.85
C PHE A 419 10.86 -16.41 27.48
N SER A 420 9.77 -17.14 27.70
CA SER A 420 9.66 -18.54 27.26
C SER A 420 9.16 -18.66 25.82
N GLU A 421 8.53 -17.62 25.29
CA GLU A 421 7.93 -17.60 23.95
C GLU A 421 7.79 -16.16 23.44
N VAL A 422 7.97 -15.97 22.13
CA VAL A 422 7.74 -14.72 21.39
C VAL A 422 7.10 -15.10 20.06
N ARG A 423 5.98 -14.46 19.71
CA ARG A 423 5.27 -14.64 18.43
C ARG A 423 5.02 -13.28 17.78
N TYR A 424 5.19 -13.23 16.46
CA TYR A 424 4.96 -12.03 15.64
C TYR A 424 3.47 -11.86 15.37
N SER A 425 2.93 -10.65 15.53
CA SER A 425 1.65 -10.30 14.89
C SER A 425 1.88 -9.98 13.42
N ASN A 426 0.78 -9.73 12.70
CA ASN A 426 0.81 -9.19 11.34
C ASN A 426 1.20 -7.70 11.30
N GLU A 427 1.25 -7.02 12.44
CA GLU A 427 1.69 -5.63 12.52
C GLU A 427 3.17 -5.52 12.86
N PRO A 428 3.97 -4.81 12.05
CA PRO A 428 5.38 -4.62 12.31
C PRO A 428 5.66 -4.07 13.72
N GLY A 429 6.54 -4.75 14.45
CA GLY A 429 6.98 -4.34 15.77
C GLY A 429 6.07 -4.75 16.92
N ILE A 430 4.95 -5.43 16.68
CA ILE A 430 4.07 -5.94 17.74
C ILE A 430 4.28 -7.44 17.93
N PHE A 431 4.42 -7.84 19.20
CA PHE A 431 4.73 -9.21 19.59
C PHE A 431 3.85 -9.67 20.73
N LEU A 432 3.39 -10.91 20.66
CA LEU A 432 2.85 -11.64 21.81
C LEU A 432 4.00 -12.37 22.50
N VAL A 433 4.24 -12.07 23.78
CA VAL A 433 5.36 -12.64 24.55
C VAL A 433 4.85 -13.41 25.77
N LYS A 434 5.54 -14.48 26.17
CA LYS A 434 5.21 -15.27 27.37
C LYS A 434 6.28 -15.12 28.45
N GLY A 435 5.99 -14.27 29.44
CA GLY A 435 6.78 -14.10 30.65
C GLY A 435 6.36 -15.04 31.78
N GLU A 436 6.86 -14.80 33.00
CA GLU A 436 6.56 -15.63 34.18
C GLU A 436 5.09 -15.54 34.61
N LYS A 437 4.48 -14.36 34.48
CA LYS A 437 3.10 -14.08 34.89
C LYS A 437 2.05 -14.47 33.84
N GLY A 438 2.46 -14.85 32.63
CA GLY A 438 1.55 -15.14 31.52
C GLY A 438 1.95 -14.41 30.24
N PHE A 439 0.98 -14.29 29.33
CA PHE A 439 1.17 -13.63 28.05
C PHE A 439 0.94 -12.12 28.14
N SER A 440 1.77 -11.32 27.50
CA SER A 440 1.58 -9.88 27.31
C SER A 440 1.87 -9.45 25.86
N ILE A 441 1.42 -8.26 25.49
CA ILE A 441 1.67 -7.69 24.16
C ILE A 441 2.72 -6.59 24.29
N TRP A 442 3.75 -6.67 23.46
CA TRP A 442 4.87 -5.74 23.43
C TRP A 442 4.95 -5.07 22.07
N LYS A 443 5.31 -3.78 22.05
CA LYS A 443 5.45 -2.98 20.84
C LYS A 443 6.80 -2.29 20.79
N SER A 444 7.45 -2.37 19.65
CA SER A 444 8.67 -1.61 19.37
C SER A 444 8.37 -0.19 18.88
N SER A 445 9.33 0.70 19.06
CA SER A 445 9.23 2.10 18.64
C SER A 445 10.62 2.67 18.32
N GLY A 446 10.67 3.85 17.69
CA GLY A 446 11.93 4.48 17.27
C GLY A 446 12.48 3.94 15.95
N TRP A 447 11.83 2.93 15.38
CA TRP A 447 12.08 2.46 14.04
C TRP A 447 11.15 3.16 13.04
N THR A 448 11.72 3.63 11.94
CA THR A 448 10.96 4.03 10.76
C THR A 448 11.28 3.03 9.67
N ALA A 449 10.23 2.51 9.01
CA ALA A 449 10.43 1.64 7.86
C ALA A 449 11.28 2.38 6.82
N PRO A 450 12.19 1.68 6.09
CA PRO A 450 12.76 2.24 4.88
C PRO A 450 11.58 2.68 4.00
N ALA A 451 11.61 3.90 3.49
CA ALA A 451 10.55 4.37 2.60
C ALA A 451 10.49 3.43 1.39
N ILE A 452 9.49 2.54 1.37
CA ILE A 452 9.08 1.87 0.15
C ILE A 452 8.54 3.01 -0.72
N PRO A 453 8.93 3.17 -1.99
CA PRO A 453 8.17 4.02 -2.91
C PRO A 453 6.76 3.41 -2.95
N THR A 454 5.87 3.97 -2.13
CA THR A 454 4.50 3.51 -2.05
C THR A 454 3.85 3.83 -3.38
N THR A 455 3.20 2.84 -3.98
CA THR A 455 2.07 3.10 -4.87
C THR A 455 1.20 4.17 -4.19
N PRO A 456 0.80 5.26 -4.87
CA PRO A 456 -0.06 6.27 -4.29
C PRO A 456 -1.25 5.58 -3.62
N THR A 457 -1.39 5.78 -2.31
CA THR A 457 -2.58 5.35 -1.60
C THR A 457 -3.78 5.96 -2.31
N GLU A 458 -4.83 5.17 -2.54
CA GLU A 458 -6.09 5.63 -3.11
C GLU A 458 -6.46 6.98 -2.45
N PRO A 459 -6.63 8.07 -3.23
CA PRO A 459 -6.90 9.36 -2.66
C PRO A 459 -8.20 9.29 -1.87
N THR A 460 -8.14 9.65 -0.59
CA THR A 460 -9.34 10.01 0.14
C THR A 460 -10.05 11.11 -0.64
N THR A 461 -11.32 10.85 -0.96
CA THR A 461 -12.23 11.79 -1.60
C THR A 461 -12.06 13.19 -0.96
N PRO A 462 -11.76 14.25 -1.73
CA PRO A 462 -11.50 15.57 -1.14
C PRO A 462 -12.74 16.08 -0.40
N THR A 463 -12.65 16.17 0.92
CA THR A 463 -13.63 16.88 1.74
C THR A 463 -13.29 18.36 1.72
N THR A 464 -14.33 19.20 1.55
CA THR A 464 -14.20 20.67 1.64
C THR A 464 -13.50 21.05 2.95
N PRO A 465 -12.42 21.85 2.93
CA PRO A 465 -11.78 22.30 4.16
C PRO A 465 -12.75 23.12 5.01
N SER A 466 -12.80 22.86 6.31
CA SER A 466 -13.57 23.65 7.26
C SER A 466 -12.63 24.46 8.13
N GLY A 467 -12.79 25.79 8.14
CA GLY A 467 -12.07 26.70 9.05
C GLY A 467 -11.04 27.63 8.39
N THR A 468 -10.32 28.37 9.23
CA THR A 468 -9.27 29.30 8.83
C THR A 468 -7.90 28.67 9.02
N ALA A 469 -7.01 28.79 8.03
CA ALA A 469 -5.65 28.28 8.07
C ALA A 469 -4.61 29.40 7.96
N THR A 470 -3.37 29.11 8.36
CA THR A 470 -2.23 30.03 8.18
C THR A 470 -1.60 29.79 6.81
N ALA A 471 -1.54 30.83 5.98
CA ALA A 471 -0.86 30.80 4.70
C ALA A 471 0.55 31.35 4.83
N ASN A 472 1.54 30.46 4.71
CA ASN A 472 2.95 30.85 4.77
C ASN A 472 3.45 31.15 3.36
N PRO A 473 3.98 32.35 3.07
CA PRO A 473 4.63 32.59 1.78
C PRO A 473 5.76 31.59 1.59
N THR A 474 5.85 31.00 0.41
CA THR A 474 6.98 30.13 0.04
C THR A 474 7.71 30.71 -1.16
N ASN A 475 9.03 30.51 -1.17
CA ASN A 475 9.91 30.80 -2.31
C ASN A 475 10.34 29.50 -3.01
N ASP A 476 9.56 28.43 -2.87
CA ASP A 476 9.79 27.17 -3.55
C ASP A 476 9.96 27.41 -5.06
N LYS A 477 11.02 26.81 -5.60
CA LYS A 477 11.39 26.96 -7.01
C LYS A 477 10.31 26.30 -7.87
N LEU A 478 9.62 27.09 -8.70
CA LEU A 478 8.74 26.62 -9.77
C LEU A 478 9.41 26.83 -11.12
N THR A 479 9.50 25.79 -11.95
CA THR A 479 9.82 25.94 -13.38
C THR A 479 8.63 25.53 -14.24
N SER A 480 8.46 26.14 -15.41
CA SER A 480 7.53 25.69 -16.45
C SER A 480 8.33 25.46 -17.72
N ASP A 481 8.30 24.23 -18.24
CA ASP A 481 9.07 23.80 -19.41
C ASP A 481 10.57 24.18 -19.29
N GLY A 482 11.12 24.01 -18.08
CA GLY A 482 12.51 24.34 -17.75
C GLY A 482 12.81 25.82 -17.49
N VAL A 483 11.83 26.73 -17.66
CA VAL A 483 11.99 28.16 -17.39
C VAL A 483 11.54 28.49 -15.98
N LEU A 484 12.40 29.14 -15.19
CA LEU A 484 12.08 29.57 -13.82
C LEU A 484 10.94 30.59 -13.81
N GLN A 485 9.95 30.36 -12.96
CA GLN A 485 8.77 31.19 -12.79
C GLN A 485 8.80 31.89 -11.43
N ASN A 486 8.08 33.02 -11.33
CA ASN A 486 8.00 33.81 -10.09
C ASN A 486 6.55 34.08 -9.66
N PRO A 487 5.73 33.04 -9.40
CA PRO A 487 4.36 33.21 -8.92
C PRO A 487 4.29 33.65 -7.46
N THR A 488 3.13 34.17 -7.07
CA THR A 488 2.75 34.31 -5.66
C THR A 488 2.21 32.98 -5.14
N VAL A 489 2.92 32.37 -4.18
CA VAL A 489 2.62 31.03 -3.65
C VAL A 489 2.53 31.05 -2.14
N TYR A 490 1.50 30.38 -1.62
CA TYR A 490 1.38 30.10 -0.20
C TYR A 490 1.44 28.60 0.05
N LYS A 491 2.11 28.22 1.14
CA LYS A 491 2.07 26.88 1.70
C LYS A 491 1.04 26.85 2.83
N ILE A 492 0.05 25.97 2.66
CA ILE A 492 -1.00 25.67 3.65
C ILE A 492 -0.97 24.16 3.87
N GLY A 493 -0.65 23.73 5.11
CA GLY A 493 -0.27 22.34 5.37
C GLY A 493 0.96 21.94 4.54
N ASP A 494 0.88 20.80 3.84
CA ASP A 494 1.96 20.29 2.99
C ASP A 494 1.80 20.65 1.49
N SER A 495 0.79 21.46 1.14
CA SER A 495 0.47 21.77 -0.26
C SER A 495 0.79 23.22 -0.64
N ASN A 496 1.17 23.39 -1.92
CA ASN A 496 1.43 24.69 -2.53
C ASN A 496 0.20 25.20 -3.27
N TYR A 497 -0.20 26.43 -2.93
CA TYR A 497 -1.41 27.08 -3.41
C TYR A 497 -1.07 28.27 -4.30
N PHE A 498 -1.68 28.30 -5.49
CA PHE A 498 -1.40 29.23 -6.57
C PHE A 498 -2.61 30.08 -6.88
N LYS A 499 -2.35 31.37 -7.09
CA LYS A 499 -3.30 32.26 -7.72
C LYS A 499 -3.50 31.81 -9.17
N ILE A 500 -4.73 31.52 -9.57
CA ILE A 500 -5.02 31.00 -10.92
C ILE A 500 -4.55 31.93 -12.05
N ARG A 501 -4.57 33.25 -11.83
CA ARG A 501 -4.09 34.24 -12.80
C ARG A 501 -2.58 34.14 -13.05
N ASP A 502 -1.81 33.82 -12.02
CA ASP A 502 -0.36 33.60 -12.17
C ASP A 502 -0.10 32.35 -13.00
N LEU A 503 -0.88 31.28 -12.77
CA LEU A 503 -0.77 30.07 -13.58
C LEU A 503 -1.17 30.33 -15.04
N ALA A 504 -2.25 31.09 -15.29
CA ALA A 504 -2.65 31.48 -16.64
C ALA A 504 -1.55 32.28 -17.36
N ALA A 505 -0.87 33.17 -16.63
CA ALA A 505 0.27 33.91 -17.14
C ALA A 505 1.49 33.02 -17.43
N ILE A 506 1.76 32.01 -16.60
CA ILE A 506 2.86 31.05 -16.78
C ILE A 506 2.64 30.20 -18.03
N LEU A 507 1.42 29.71 -18.26
CA LEU A 507 1.11 28.81 -19.37
C LEU A 507 0.75 29.55 -20.68
N ASN A 508 0.71 30.89 -20.66
CA ASN A 508 0.33 31.68 -21.82
C ASN A 508 1.31 31.48 -22.98
N GLY A 509 0.80 31.15 -24.17
CA GLY A 509 1.62 30.84 -25.34
C GLY A 509 2.11 29.39 -25.42
N THR A 510 1.79 28.53 -24.44
CA THR A 510 2.01 27.07 -24.52
C THR A 510 0.77 26.36 -25.09
N GLU A 511 0.90 25.07 -25.43
CA GLU A 511 -0.25 24.23 -25.82
C GLU A 511 -1.29 24.08 -24.70
N LYS A 512 -0.92 24.39 -23.45
CA LYS A 512 -1.77 24.32 -22.26
C LYS A 512 -2.28 25.69 -21.79
N GLN A 513 -2.20 26.71 -22.64
CA GLN A 513 -2.69 28.05 -22.34
C GLN A 513 -4.20 28.06 -22.04
N PHE A 514 -4.63 28.99 -21.18
CA PHE A 514 -6.03 29.22 -20.87
C PHE A 514 -6.27 30.67 -20.44
N SER A 515 -7.46 31.19 -20.70
CA SER A 515 -7.87 32.51 -20.19
C SER A 515 -8.60 32.37 -18.87
N VAL A 516 -8.56 33.41 -18.03
CA VAL A 516 -9.29 33.48 -16.76
C VAL A 516 -10.37 34.55 -16.85
N GLY A 517 -11.59 34.20 -16.47
CA GLY A 517 -12.73 35.09 -16.41
C GLY A 517 -13.48 35.00 -15.07
N TYR A 518 -14.56 35.77 -14.95
CA TYR A 518 -15.49 35.71 -13.83
C TYR A 518 -16.92 35.67 -14.35
N ASP A 519 -17.69 34.68 -13.92
CA ASP A 519 -19.11 34.54 -14.23
C ASP A 519 -19.91 35.27 -13.14
N ASN A 520 -20.50 36.41 -13.47
CA ASN A 520 -21.25 37.25 -12.53
C ASN A 520 -22.56 36.59 -12.06
N GLU A 521 -23.14 35.67 -12.83
CA GLU A 521 -24.37 34.96 -12.45
C GLU A 521 -24.05 33.85 -11.46
N LYS A 522 -22.99 33.08 -11.73
CA LYS A 522 -22.54 31.98 -10.87
C LYS A 522 -21.64 32.44 -9.71
N LYS A 523 -21.23 33.70 -9.73
CA LYS A 523 -20.25 34.29 -8.79
C LYS A 523 -18.97 33.45 -8.69
N SER A 524 -18.50 32.92 -9.82
CA SER A 524 -17.41 31.94 -9.87
C SER A 524 -16.33 32.34 -10.86
N VAL A 525 -15.12 31.83 -10.61
CA VAL A 525 -14.01 31.98 -11.55
C VAL A 525 -14.20 31.00 -12.70
N THR A 526 -13.91 31.44 -13.92
CA THR A 526 -13.95 30.60 -15.11
C THR A 526 -12.56 30.51 -15.75
N ALA A 527 -12.27 29.36 -16.35
CA ALA A 527 -11.08 29.12 -17.14
C ALA A 527 -11.47 28.55 -18.50
N THR A 528 -10.91 29.09 -19.59
CA THR A 528 -11.20 28.61 -20.95
C THR A 528 -9.90 28.17 -21.62
N THR A 529 -9.75 26.86 -21.82
CA THR A 529 -8.51 26.28 -22.39
C THR A 529 -8.35 26.66 -23.86
N GLY A 530 -7.10 26.79 -24.32
CA GLY A 530 -6.75 27.16 -25.69
C GLY A 530 -6.85 28.65 -25.99
N GLN A 531 -7.43 29.46 -25.08
CA GLN A 531 -7.47 30.91 -25.19
C GLN A 531 -6.28 31.54 -24.48
N GLY A 532 -5.64 32.52 -25.11
CA GLY A 532 -4.52 33.24 -24.51
C GLY A 532 -4.95 34.09 -23.31
N TYR A 533 -4.02 34.30 -22.38
CA TYR A 533 -4.21 35.16 -21.22
C TYR A 533 -3.51 36.51 -21.41
N THR A 534 -4.23 37.61 -21.21
CA THR A 534 -3.61 38.94 -21.14
C THR A 534 -3.21 39.21 -19.70
N LYS A 535 -1.90 39.22 -19.44
CA LYS A 535 -1.33 39.48 -18.12
C LYS A 535 -1.81 40.82 -17.56
N LEU A 536 -2.23 40.84 -16.30
CA LEU A 536 -2.67 42.04 -15.58
C LEU A 536 -1.61 42.50 -14.56
N ASP A 537 -1.77 43.72 -14.08
CA ASP A 537 -0.98 44.25 -12.97
C ASP A 537 -1.19 43.39 -11.71
N GLY A 538 -0.08 42.99 -11.08
CA GLY A 538 -0.09 42.11 -9.91
C GLY A 538 -0.11 40.61 -10.22
N ASP A 539 0.00 40.20 -11.49
CA ASP A 539 0.28 38.80 -11.85
C ASP A 539 1.78 38.51 -11.83
N LEU A 540 2.16 37.35 -11.30
CA LEU A 540 3.56 36.94 -11.10
C LEU A 540 4.34 37.97 -10.28
N ALA A 541 3.72 38.48 -9.21
CA ALA A 541 4.29 39.48 -8.33
C ALA A 541 5.41 38.90 -7.42
N GLY A 542 5.60 37.59 -7.43
CA GLY A 542 6.57 36.89 -6.59
C GLY A 542 6.07 36.63 -5.16
N PRO A 543 6.97 36.19 -4.27
CA PRO A 543 6.61 35.81 -2.90
C PRO A 543 6.09 37.02 -2.12
N PRO A 544 4.96 36.88 -1.41
CA PRO A 544 4.37 37.99 -0.65
C PRO A 544 5.15 38.28 0.64
N ALA A 545 5.03 39.52 1.13
CA ALA A 545 5.73 39.98 2.33
C ALA A 545 4.96 39.59 3.60
N GLY A 546 5.29 38.42 4.17
CA GLY A 546 4.76 37.96 5.46
C GLY A 546 3.64 36.93 5.35
N GLN A 547 3.32 36.33 6.49
CA GLN A 547 2.24 35.34 6.61
C GLN A 547 0.88 36.01 6.49
N GLU A 548 -0.07 35.31 5.88
CA GLU A 548 -1.44 35.78 5.67
C GLU A 548 -2.46 34.78 6.25
N LYS A 549 -3.69 35.24 6.42
CA LYS A 549 -4.81 34.38 6.81
C LYS A 549 -5.45 33.77 5.56
N ALA A 550 -5.59 32.45 5.53
CA ALA A 550 -6.30 31.73 4.49
C ALA A 550 -7.69 31.31 4.98
N GLU A 551 -8.72 31.76 4.26
CA GLU A 551 -10.10 31.41 4.56
C GLU A 551 -10.56 30.34 3.57
N ALA A 552 -10.95 29.17 4.09
CA ALA A 552 -11.51 28.12 3.25
C ALA A 552 -12.71 28.68 2.48
N SER A 553 -12.77 28.41 1.18
CA SER A 553 -13.77 28.96 0.29
C SER A 553 -14.47 27.84 -0.47
N SER A 554 -15.80 27.95 -0.58
CA SER A 554 -16.62 27.12 -1.46
C SER A 554 -16.73 27.69 -2.88
N ASP A 555 -15.93 28.71 -3.21
CA ASP A 555 -15.89 29.30 -4.54
C ASP A 555 -15.52 28.22 -5.56
N ALA A 556 -16.42 28.00 -6.52
CA ALA A 556 -16.17 27.04 -7.59
C ALA A 556 -15.29 27.66 -8.69
N ILE A 557 -14.53 26.80 -9.36
CA ILE A 557 -13.94 27.10 -10.66
C ILE A 557 -14.64 26.27 -11.75
N TYR A 558 -14.89 26.89 -12.89
CA TYR A 558 -15.41 26.20 -14.07
C TYR A 558 -14.38 26.22 -15.19
N VAL A 559 -13.91 25.05 -15.63
CA VAL A 559 -13.03 24.90 -16.79
C VAL A 559 -13.88 24.48 -17.99
N ASN A 560 -13.87 25.27 -19.06
CA ASN A 560 -14.67 25.02 -20.27
C ASN A 560 -16.18 24.80 -19.98
N GLY A 561 -16.71 25.50 -18.97
CA GLY A 561 -18.10 25.39 -18.54
C GLY A 561 -18.40 24.21 -17.61
N GLN A 562 -17.45 23.31 -17.38
CA GLN A 562 -17.57 22.21 -16.42
C GLN A 562 -17.05 22.63 -15.04
N LYS A 563 -17.82 22.37 -13.99
CA LYS A 563 -17.40 22.64 -12.61
C LYS A 563 -16.26 21.70 -12.26
N VAL A 564 -15.19 22.26 -11.71
CA VAL A 564 -14.01 21.52 -11.23
C VAL A 564 -14.09 21.41 -9.72
N GLU A 565 -13.78 20.23 -9.21
CA GLU A 565 -13.59 19.99 -7.78
C GLU A 565 -12.13 20.27 -7.43
N ALA A 566 -11.90 21.33 -6.66
CA ALA A 566 -10.58 21.76 -6.23
C ALA A 566 -10.66 22.41 -4.85
N GLU A 567 -9.59 22.29 -4.07
CA GLU A 567 -9.47 22.96 -2.78
C GLU A 567 -9.18 24.46 -2.99
N VAL A 568 -9.99 25.34 -2.41
CA VAL A 568 -9.89 26.80 -2.61
C VAL A 568 -9.75 27.54 -1.29
N TYR A 569 -8.73 28.40 -1.23
CA TYR A 569 -8.58 29.38 -0.16
C TYR A 569 -8.68 30.81 -0.69
N LYS A 570 -9.30 31.69 0.09
CA LYS A 570 -9.27 33.13 -0.10
C LYS A 570 -8.15 33.74 0.74
N ILE A 571 -7.21 34.39 0.08
CA ILE A 571 -6.09 35.10 0.71
C ILE A 571 -5.99 36.48 0.05
N GLY A 572 -6.10 37.54 0.84
CA GLY A 572 -6.08 38.92 0.32
C GLY A 572 -7.11 39.17 -0.80
N GLY A 573 -8.29 38.56 -0.72
CA GLY A 573 -9.38 38.71 -1.70
C GLY A 573 -9.21 37.96 -3.02
N ASN A 574 -8.18 37.11 -3.17
CA ASN A 574 -7.95 36.29 -4.37
C ASN A 574 -8.16 34.79 -4.07
N ASN A 575 -8.58 34.04 -5.08
CA ASN A 575 -8.74 32.59 -5.00
C ASN A 575 -7.40 31.88 -5.29
N TYR A 576 -7.00 31.03 -4.36
CA TYR A 576 -5.80 30.20 -4.44
C TYR A 576 -6.19 28.73 -4.48
N PHE A 577 -5.61 28.01 -5.44
CA PHE A 577 -5.91 26.61 -5.71
C PHE A 577 -4.64 25.78 -5.59
N LYS A 578 -4.78 24.53 -5.16
CA LYS A 578 -3.67 23.58 -5.17
C LYS A 578 -3.20 23.33 -6.60
N LEU A 579 -1.88 23.37 -6.84
CA LEU A 579 -1.33 23.29 -8.21
C LEU A 579 -1.74 22.02 -8.95
N ARG A 580 -1.77 20.89 -8.23
CA ARG A 580 -2.11 19.58 -8.81
C ARG A 580 -3.58 19.51 -9.23
N ASP A 581 -4.49 20.08 -8.45
CA ASP A 581 -5.92 20.15 -8.79
C ASP A 581 -6.11 20.95 -10.09
N LEU A 582 -5.39 22.08 -10.24
CA LEU A 582 -5.38 22.83 -11.48
C LEU A 582 -4.72 22.06 -12.63
N GLY A 583 -3.63 21.34 -12.37
CA GLY A 583 -2.98 20.44 -13.33
C GLY A 583 -3.94 19.41 -13.90
N LYS A 584 -4.70 18.75 -13.02
CA LYS A 584 -5.75 17.79 -13.38
C LYS A 584 -6.85 18.44 -14.23
N ALA A 585 -7.35 19.58 -13.77
CA ALA A 585 -8.46 20.28 -14.40
C ALA A 585 -8.11 20.85 -15.79
N LEU A 586 -6.88 21.33 -15.97
CA LEU A 586 -6.39 21.98 -17.19
C LEU A 586 -5.48 21.07 -18.04
N ASN A 587 -5.30 19.82 -17.60
CA ASN A 587 -4.56 18.76 -18.27
C ASN A 587 -3.10 19.10 -18.60
N PHE A 588 -2.34 19.58 -17.61
CA PHE A 588 -0.88 19.75 -17.68
C PHE A 588 -0.18 18.99 -16.56
N TYR A 589 1.02 18.47 -16.82
CA TYR A 589 1.76 17.68 -15.83
C TYR A 589 2.40 18.56 -14.75
N VAL A 590 2.30 18.13 -13.50
CA VAL A 590 2.93 18.77 -12.33
C VAL A 590 3.86 17.77 -11.67
N GLY A 591 5.15 18.04 -11.71
CA GLY A 591 6.18 17.22 -11.10
C GLY A 591 6.89 17.91 -9.94
N TRP A 592 7.63 17.12 -9.17
CA TRP A 592 8.60 17.62 -8.20
C TRP A 592 9.88 16.79 -8.28
N SER A 593 11.03 17.45 -8.21
CA SER A 593 12.31 16.80 -7.98
C SER A 593 13.18 17.64 -7.06
N GLN A 594 14.11 16.99 -6.35
CA GLN A 594 15.04 17.68 -5.46
C GLN A 594 15.94 18.68 -6.21
N GLU A 595 16.18 18.48 -7.51
CA GLU A 595 17.06 19.33 -8.34
C GLU A 595 16.33 20.51 -8.99
N GLN A 596 15.12 20.29 -9.50
CA GLN A 596 14.35 21.30 -10.24
C GLN A 596 13.39 22.08 -9.34
N GLY A 597 13.11 21.57 -8.14
CA GLY A 597 11.97 21.98 -7.35
C GLY A 597 10.69 21.43 -7.97
N MET A 598 9.61 22.17 -7.77
CA MET A 598 8.34 21.90 -8.43
C MET A 598 8.44 22.36 -9.89
N PHE A 599 7.85 21.60 -10.81
CA PHE A 599 7.88 21.94 -12.22
C PHE A 599 6.58 21.60 -12.94
N ILE A 600 6.29 22.37 -13.98
CA ILE A 600 5.22 22.12 -14.95
C ILE A 600 5.85 21.66 -16.26
N ASP A 601 5.31 20.59 -16.84
CA ASP A 601 5.66 20.10 -18.17
C ASP A 601 4.40 20.15 -19.04
N THR A 602 4.34 21.12 -19.95
CA THR A 602 3.17 21.36 -20.78
C THR A 602 3.08 20.39 -21.96
N SER A 603 4.16 19.67 -22.27
CA SER A 603 4.19 18.64 -23.32
C SER A 603 3.49 17.34 -22.92
N LYS A 604 3.21 17.16 -21.62
CA LYS A 604 2.58 15.96 -21.07
C LYS A 604 1.16 16.25 -20.59
N PRO A 605 0.23 15.29 -20.74
CA PRO A 605 -1.05 15.36 -20.04
C PRO A 605 -0.82 15.26 -18.54
N TYR A 606 -1.82 15.66 -17.76
CA TYR A 606 -1.78 15.40 -16.33
C TYR A 606 -1.73 13.90 -16.06
N SER A 607 -0.86 13.49 -15.14
CA SER A 607 -0.81 12.16 -14.56
C SER A 607 -0.56 12.33 -13.06
N GLU A 608 -1.25 11.53 -12.25
CA GLU A 608 -1.14 11.63 -10.78
C GLU A 608 0.25 11.24 -10.26
#